data_AF-A0A812T7E7-F1
#
_entry.id   AF-A0A812T7E7-F1
#
_cell.length_a   1.000
_cell.length_b   1.000
_cell.length_c   1.000
_cell.angle_alpha   90.00
_cell.angle_beta   90.00
_cell.angle_gamma   90.00
#
_symmetry.space_group_name_H-M   'P 1'
#
loop_
_entity.id
_entity.type
_entity.pdbx_description
1 polymer ?
#
loop_
_entity_poly.entity_id
_entity_poly.type
_entity_poly.pdbx_seq_one_letter_code
_entity_poly.pdbx_strand_id
1 'polypeptide(L)'
;QAQMRTHKSLIAKQQETAAKLQRAFSEREEDCKYTEQLLMELKNYQSELMAAEEQQAQYPIEPDAHALLCSQLEAARSELRAEEAANATLTAELAEAEAASARRDELLFERNLEERHRQCQRQLDGYEVAQPDLVTFNVSGKIYTVLREPTLSLHPNSLLKQLADEKQNEKEIFVEGMGDQDLFKYVLEYHRDRKVILPPTVSKELIEAVLRELNRFGLDIESDKRLGCVVFRNMKIV
;
A
#
# COMPACT_ATOMS: atom_id res chain seq x y z
N GLN A 1 -1.69 -22.24 7.62
CA GLN A 1 -1.68 -21.79 9.03
C GLN A 1 -0.87 -20.50 9.26
N ALA A 2 0.31 -20.32 8.64
CA ALA A 2 1.10 -19.09 8.78
C ALA A 2 0.38 -17.81 8.29
N GLN A 3 -0.31 -17.86 7.14
CA GLN A 3 -1.09 -16.74 6.61
C GLN A 3 -2.26 -16.32 7.52
N MET A 4 -2.85 -17.27 8.27
CA MET A 4 -3.90 -16.95 9.23
C MET A 4 -3.36 -16.23 10.47
N ARG A 5 -2.09 -16.48 10.83
CA ARG A 5 -1.44 -15.80 11.97
C ARG A 5 -1.09 -14.35 11.61
N THR A 6 -0.60 -14.11 10.40
CA THR A 6 -0.29 -12.74 9.93
C THR A 6 -1.55 -11.90 9.80
N HIS A 7 -2.65 -12.46 9.30
CA HIS A 7 -3.91 -11.73 9.20
C HIS A 7 -4.49 -11.36 10.57
N LYS A 8 -4.47 -12.28 11.55
CA LYS A 8 -4.92 -12.00 12.93
C LYS A 8 -4.09 -10.91 13.61
N SER A 9 -2.77 -10.91 13.39
CA SER A 9 -1.89 -9.86 13.93
C SER A 9 -2.20 -8.49 13.33
N LEU A 10 -2.53 -8.42 12.04
CA LEU A 10 -2.91 -7.17 11.39
C LEU A 10 -4.23 -6.62 11.95
N ILE A 11 -5.23 -7.48 12.13
CA ILE A 11 -6.53 -7.09 12.71
C ILE A 11 -6.34 -6.56 14.14
N ALA A 12 -5.52 -7.22 14.95
CA ALA A 12 -5.23 -6.77 16.31
C ALA A 12 -4.57 -5.38 16.34
N LYS A 13 -3.60 -5.11 15.44
CA LYS A 13 -2.98 -3.79 15.30
C LYS A 13 -3.97 -2.72 14.86
N GLN A 14 -4.87 -3.03 13.93
CA GLN A 14 -5.91 -2.10 13.50
C GLN A 14 -6.87 -1.73 14.65
N GLN A 15 -7.26 -2.72 15.46
CA GLN A 15 -8.12 -2.50 16.63
C GLN A 15 -7.41 -1.65 17.70
N GLU A 16 -6.12 -1.87 17.94
CA GLU A 16 -5.34 -1.06 18.89
C GLU A 16 -5.24 0.40 18.46
N THR A 17 -4.97 0.66 17.17
CA THR A 17 -4.91 2.03 16.63
C THR A 17 -6.26 2.73 16.69
N ALA A 18 -7.35 2.02 16.36
CA ALA A 18 -8.70 2.56 16.46
C ALA A 18 -9.05 2.96 17.91
N ALA A 19 -8.69 2.14 18.90
CA ALA A 19 -8.91 2.45 20.31
C ALA A 19 -8.08 3.67 20.79
N LYS A 20 -6.84 3.82 20.31
CA LYS A 20 -6.00 4.99 20.60
C LYS A 20 -6.61 6.28 20.03
N LEU A 21 -7.07 6.25 18.78
CA LEU A 21 -7.75 7.39 18.17
C LEU A 21 -9.03 7.75 18.92
N GLN A 22 -9.83 6.75 19.30
CA GLN A 22 -11.08 6.99 20.03
C GLN A 22 -10.84 7.67 21.39
N ARG A 23 -9.79 7.28 22.13
CA ARG A 23 -9.39 7.98 23.36
C ARG A 23 -8.96 9.42 23.11
N ALA A 24 -8.12 9.65 22.10
CA ALA A 24 -7.67 11.00 21.75
C ALA A 24 -8.83 11.91 21.31
N PHE A 25 -9.87 11.36 20.66
CA PHE A 25 -11.09 12.11 20.35
C PHE A 25 -11.90 12.45 21.60
N SER A 26 -12.06 11.52 22.55
CA SER A 26 -12.76 11.79 23.82
C SER A 26 -12.05 12.85 24.66
N GLU A 27 -10.71 12.82 24.74
CA GLU A 27 -9.93 13.85 25.44
C GLU A 27 -10.14 15.24 24.80
N ARG A 28 -10.14 15.33 23.46
CA ARG A 28 -10.43 16.60 22.77
C ARG A 28 -11.86 17.10 22.95
N GLU A 29 -12.85 16.22 23.09
CA GLU A 29 -14.23 16.62 23.38
C GLU A 29 -14.36 17.22 24.80
N GLU A 30 -13.60 16.73 25.77
CA GLU A 30 -13.53 17.31 27.11
C GLU A 30 -12.85 18.69 27.10
N ASP A 31 -11.76 18.83 26.35
CA ASP A 31 -11.10 20.13 26.15
C ASP A 31 -12.05 21.16 25.50
N CYS A 32 -12.84 20.73 24.50
CA CYS A 32 -13.82 21.59 23.83
C CYS A 32 -14.91 22.08 24.81
N LYS A 33 -15.46 21.20 25.65
CA LYS A 33 -16.46 21.57 26.67
C LYS A 33 -15.90 22.55 27.69
N TYR A 34 -14.64 22.38 28.09
CA TYR A 34 -13.97 23.31 28.99
C TYR A 34 -13.84 24.71 28.37
N THR A 35 -13.48 24.80 27.08
CA THR A 35 -13.42 26.11 26.39
C THR A 35 -14.79 26.77 26.23
N GLU A 36 -15.85 26.00 25.97
CA GLU A 36 -17.23 26.52 25.90
C GLU A 36 -17.72 27.05 27.25
N GLN A 37 -17.39 26.36 28.35
CA GLN A 37 -17.70 26.82 29.70
C GLN A 37 -16.99 28.13 30.03
N LEU A 38 -15.69 28.24 29.74
CA LEU A 38 -14.90 29.46 29.93
C LEU A 38 -15.45 30.63 29.10
N LEU A 39 -15.89 30.38 27.86
CA LEU A 39 -16.54 31.39 27.02
C LEU A 39 -17.87 31.87 27.60
N MET A 40 -18.65 30.97 28.23
CA MET A 40 -19.90 31.34 28.89
C MET A 40 -19.64 32.17 30.15
N GLU A 41 -18.65 31.80 30.96
CA GLU A 41 -18.22 32.57 32.13
C GLU A 41 -17.74 33.98 31.74
N LEU A 42 -16.93 34.10 30.68
CA LEU A 42 -16.50 35.41 30.16
C LEU A 42 -17.67 36.30 29.70
N LYS A 43 -18.69 35.72 29.04
CA LYS A 43 -19.89 36.47 28.63
C LYS A 43 -20.72 36.95 29.82
N ASN A 44 -20.78 36.15 30.88
CA ASN A 44 -21.47 36.54 32.12
C ASN A 44 -20.72 37.71 32.78
N TYR A 45 -19.40 37.62 32.92
CA TYR A 45 -18.59 38.73 33.45
C TYR A 45 -18.73 40.01 32.63
N GLN A 46 -18.74 39.90 31.29
CA GLN A 46 -18.92 41.07 30.43
C GLN A 46 -20.30 41.72 30.63
N SER A 47 -21.36 40.92 30.79
CA SER A 47 -22.71 41.41 31.08
C SER A 47 -22.78 42.12 32.43
N GLU A 48 -22.15 41.55 33.47
CA GLU A 48 -22.06 42.17 34.80
C GLU A 48 -21.30 43.49 34.77
N LEU A 49 -20.22 43.57 33.99
CA LEU A 49 -19.42 44.78 33.83
C LEU A 49 -20.23 45.91 33.16
N MET A 50 -20.98 45.60 32.11
CA MET A 50 -21.88 46.57 31.45
C MET A 50 -22.97 47.08 32.41
N ALA A 51 -23.53 46.20 33.26
CA ALA A 51 -24.52 46.60 34.25
C ALA A 51 -23.92 47.48 35.37
N ALA A 52 -22.66 47.22 35.76
CA ALA A 52 -21.95 48.06 36.71
C ALA A 52 -21.62 49.45 36.14
N GLU A 53 -21.21 49.53 34.87
CA GLU A 53 -20.98 50.81 34.17
C GLU A 53 -22.26 51.67 34.10
N GLU A 54 -23.40 51.04 33.86
CA GLU A 54 -24.70 51.73 33.85
C GLU A 54 -25.09 52.28 35.24
N GLN A 55 -24.80 51.54 36.31
CA GLN A 55 -25.02 52.02 37.69
C GLN A 55 -24.06 53.15 38.08
N GLN A 56 -22.82 53.12 37.58
CA GLN A 56 -21.82 54.14 37.85
C GLN A 56 -22.18 55.50 37.21
N ALA A 57 -22.93 55.50 36.10
CA ALA A 57 -23.48 56.72 35.51
C ALA A 57 -24.46 57.46 36.46
N GLN A 58 -24.99 56.78 37.47
CA GLN A 58 -25.95 57.34 38.42
C GLN A 58 -25.29 57.99 39.65
N TYR A 59 -24.01 57.72 39.92
CA TYR A 59 -23.26 58.29 41.05
C TYR A 59 -21.86 58.72 40.58
N PRO A 60 -21.63 60.03 40.33
CA PRO A 60 -20.32 60.52 39.90
C PRO A 60 -19.29 60.27 41.02
N ILE A 61 -18.30 59.44 40.71
CA ILE A 61 -17.17 59.16 41.59
C ILE A 61 -16.31 60.43 41.71
N GLU A 62 -15.82 60.73 42.91
CA GLU A 62 -14.89 61.84 43.10
C GLU A 62 -13.64 61.66 42.21
N PRO A 63 -13.19 62.73 41.51
CA PRO A 63 -12.17 62.64 40.47
C PRO A 63 -10.83 62.06 40.95
N ASP A 64 -10.50 62.25 42.23
CA ASP A 64 -9.25 61.77 42.83
C ASP A 64 -9.22 60.23 42.98
N ALA A 65 -10.36 59.60 43.30
CA ALA A 65 -10.46 58.14 43.41
C ALA A 65 -10.39 57.48 42.02
N HIS A 66 -10.94 58.15 40.99
CA HIS A 66 -10.88 57.68 39.61
C HIS A 66 -9.43 57.67 39.08
N ALA A 67 -8.64 58.71 39.36
CA ALA A 67 -7.25 58.78 38.94
C ALA A 67 -6.38 57.65 39.52
N LEU A 68 -6.59 57.31 40.80
CA LEU A 68 -5.89 56.20 41.45
C LEU A 68 -6.25 54.85 40.81
N LEU A 69 -7.53 54.62 40.51
CA LEU A 69 -8.01 53.39 39.87
C LEU A 69 -7.45 53.24 38.45
N CYS A 70 -7.42 54.32 37.66
CA CYS A 70 -6.81 54.32 36.33
C CYS A 70 -5.32 53.94 36.40
N SER A 71 -4.56 54.51 37.34
CA SER A 71 -3.14 54.19 37.51
C SER A 71 -2.91 52.71 37.88
N GLN A 72 -3.72 52.16 38.79
CA GLN A 72 -3.65 50.73 39.15
C GLN A 72 -4.00 49.82 37.98
N LEU A 73 -5.01 50.20 37.18
CA LEU A 73 -5.43 49.44 36.01
C LEU A 73 -4.40 49.48 34.87
N GLU A 74 -3.72 50.60 34.69
CA GLU A 74 -2.58 50.70 33.75
C GLU A 74 -1.40 49.82 34.19
N ALA A 75 -1.08 49.80 35.48
CA ALA A 75 -0.06 48.91 36.04
C ALA A 75 -0.40 47.43 35.81
N ALA A 76 -1.62 47.00 36.16
CA ALA A 76 -2.08 45.63 35.92
C ALA A 76 -2.08 45.25 34.43
N ARG A 77 -2.49 46.17 33.54
CA ARG A 77 -2.42 45.95 32.08
C ARG A 77 -0.98 45.80 31.59
N SER A 78 -0.03 46.53 32.18
CA SER A 78 1.38 46.41 31.82
C SER A 78 1.97 45.06 32.24
N GLU A 79 1.59 44.55 33.42
CA GLU A 79 1.99 43.23 33.91
C GLU A 79 1.40 42.13 33.01
N LEU A 80 0.10 42.21 32.68
CA LEU A 80 -0.55 41.26 31.79
C LEU A 80 0.13 41.21 30.40
N ARG A 81 0.47 42.36 29.82
CA ARG A 81 1.22 42.40 28.54
C ARG A 81 2.60 41.76 28.64
N ALA A 82 3.28 41.89 29.78
CA ALA A 82 4.57 41.26 30.00
C ALA A 82 4.43 39.73 30.09
N GLU A 83 3.39 39.24 30.76
CA GLU A 83 3.06 37.81 30.81
C GLU A 83 2.66 37.25 29.44
N GLU A 84 1.83 37.97 28.68
CA GLU A 84 1.46 37.60 27.30
C GLU A 84 2.70 37.51 26.40
N ALA A 85 3.64 38.45 26.53
CA ALA A 85 4.90 38.41 25.79
C ALA A 85 5.79 37.22 26.20
N ALA A 86 5.84 36.88 27.49
CA ALA A 86 6.56 35.70 27.97
C ALA A 86 5.92 34.40 27.44
N ASN A 87 4.59 34.30 27.46
CA ASN A 87 3.85 33.17 26.91
C ASN A 87 4.01 33.05 25.38
N ALA A 88 4.03 34.17 24.66
CA ALA A 88 4.32 34.20 23.22
C ALA A 88 5.74 33.70 22.92
N THR A 89 6.70 34.00 23.79
CA THR A 89 8.08 33.51 23.65
C THR A 89 8.15 32.00 23.90
N LEU A 90 7.53 31.50 24.98
CA LEU A 90 7.48 30.06 25.29
C LEU A 90 6.77 29.23 24.21
N THR A 91 5.68 29.76 23.64
CA THR A 91 4.96 29.08 22.55
C THR A 91 5.78 29.03 21.27
N ALA A 92 6.57 30.07 20.97
CA ALA A 92 7.50 30.06 19.85
C ALA A 92 8.63 29.02 20.06
N GLU A 93 9.22 28.96 21.25
CA GLU A 93 10.24 27.95 21.59
C GLU A 93 9.71 26.51 21.50
N LEU A 94 8.48 26.27 21.96
CA LEU A 94 7.84 24.96 21.86
C LEU A 94 7.61 24.57 20.39
N ALA A 95 7.11 25.49 19.57
CA ALA A 95 6.90 25.24 18.14
C ALA A 95 8.22 24.95 17.40
N GLU A 96 9.30 25.65 17.75
CA GLU A 96 10.64 25.38 17.20
C GLU A 96 11.16 23.99 17.64
N ALA A 97 10.98 23.62 18.91
CA ALA A 97 11.37 22.32 19.41
C ALA A 97 10.59 21.16 18.75
N GLU A 98 9.28 21.33 18.54
CA GLU A 98 8.44 20.36 17.82
C GLU A 98 8.88 20.23 16.35
N ALA A 99 9.15 21.35 15.67
CA ALA A 99 9.66 21.34 14.30
C ALA A 99 11.03 20.66 14.21
N ALA A 100 11.92 20.88 15.19
CA ALA A 100 13.22 20.22 15.26
C ALA A 100 13.09 18.71 15.50
N SER A 101 12.16 18.29 16.36
CA SER A 101 11.86 16.87 16.58
C SER A 101 11.34 16.21 15.31
N ALA A 102 10.42 16.85 14.59
CA ALA A 102 9.88 16.33 13.33
C ALA A 102 10.98 16.12 12.28
N ARG A 103 11.89 17.09 12.12
CA ARG A 103 13.05 16.95 11.22
C ARG A 103 13.98 15.80 11.62
N ARG A 104 14.16 15.56 12.92
CA ARG A 104 14.98 14.45 13.42
C ARG A 104 14.36 13.10 13.04
N ASP A 105 13.04 12.97 13.19
CA ASP A 105 12.33 11.74 12.87
C ASP A 105 12.32 11.45 11.35
N GLU A 106 12.24 12.48 10.52
CA GLU A 106 12.38 12.37 9.06
C GLU A 106 13.77 11.84 8.66
N LEU A 107 14.85 12.39 9.24
CA LEU A 107 16.22 11.90 9.00
C LEU A 107 16.43 10.46 9.47
N LEU A 108 15.80 10.06 10.59
CA LEU A 108 15.84 8.67 11.06
C LEU A 108 15.10 7.74 10.09
N PHE A 109 13.97 8.19 9.54
CA PHE A 109 13.23 7.44 8.53
C PHE A 109 14.05 7.22 7.25
N GLU A 110 14.68 8.27 6.72
CA GLU A 110 15.54 8.17 5.53
C GLU A 110 16.71 7.22 5.75
N ARG A 111 17.41 7.32 6.89
CA ARG A 111 18.51 6.40 7.23
C ARG A 111 18.04 4.94 7.26
N ASN A 112 16.90 4.67 7.89
CA ASN A 112 16.33 3.32 7.94
C ASN A 112 15.95 2.81 6.54
N LEU A 113 15.45 3.68 5.67
CA LEU A 113 15.13 3.34 4.29
C LEU A 113 16.40 2.96 3.50
N GLU A 114 17.47 3.74 3.64
CA GLU A 114 18.77 3.43 3.03
C GLU A 114 19.35 2.11 3.53
N GLU A 115 19.30 1.84 4.84
CA GLU A 115 19.80 0.58 5.41
C GLU A 115 19.04 -0.63 4.85
N ARG A 116 17.71 -0.51 4.71
CA ARG A 116 16.89 -1.54 4.05
C ARG A 116 17.27 -1.71 2.59
N HIS A 117 17.52 -0.63 1.85
CA HIS A 117 17.97 -0.71 0.46
C HIS A 117 19.33 -1.42 0.35
N ARG A 118 20.30 -1.04 1.19
CA ARG A 118 21.61 -1.72 1.28
C ARG A 118 21.48 -3.18 1.68
N GLN A 119 20.51 -3.54 2.51
CA GLN A 119 20.24 -4.93 2.88
C GLN A 119 19.67 -5.72 1.71
N CYS A 120 18.71 -5.17 0.97
CA CYS A 120 18.17 -5.80 -0.24
C CYS A 120 19.26 -5.97 -1.31
N GLN A 121 20.12 -4.97 -1.51
CA GLN A 121 21.20 -5.05 -2.48
C GLN A 121 22.21 -6.15 -2.13
N ARG A 122 22.59 -6.28 -0.86
CA ARG A 122 23.45 -7.38 -0.39
C ARG A 122 22.85 -8.77 -0.61
N GLN A 123 21.51 -8.90 -0.60
CA GLN A 123 20.85 -10.18 -0.94
C GLN A 123 20.90 -10.48 -2.43
N LEU A 124 20.95 -9.46 -3.28
CA LEU A 124 21.02 -9.62 -4.73
C LEU A 124 22.45 -9.85 -5.22
N ASP A 125 23.47 -9.30 -4.55
CA ASP A 125 24.88 -9.47 -4.94
C ASP A 125 25.39 -10.92 -4.78
N GLY A 126 24.68 -11.77 -4.01
CA GLY A 126 24.91 -13.21 -3.95
C GLY A 126 24.13 -14.03 -4.98
N TYR A 127 23.23 -13.38 -5.72
CA TYR A 127 22.45 -13.97 -6.80
C TYR A 127 23.13 -13.55 -8.11
N GLU A 128 24.20 -14.27 -8.48
CA GLU A 128 24.71 -14.20 -9.85
C GLU A 128 23.50 -14.49 -10.76
N VAL A 129 23.07 -13.49 -11.54
CA VAL A 129 21.93 -13.62 -12.44
C VAL A 129 22.40 -14.54 -13.55
N ALA A 130 22.32 -15.86 -13.30
CA ALA A 130 22.53 -16.88 -14.29
C ALA A 130 21.73 -16.46 -15.51
N GLN A 131 22.42 -16.28 -16.64
CA GLN A 131 21.73 -15.86 -17.86
C GLN A 131 20.56 -16.81 -18.07
N PRO A 132 19.35 -16.28 -18.32
CA PRO A 132 18.18 -17.11 -18.45
C PRO A 132 18.44 -18.18 -19.50
N ASP A 133 18.36 -19.45 -19.11
CA ASP A 133 18.58 -20.57 -20.02
C ASP A 133 17.41 -20.62 -21.01
N LEU A 134 17.66 -20.13 -22.23
CA LEU A 134 16.68 -20.00 -23.29
C LEU A 134 16.86 -21.13 -24.30
N VAL A 135 15.75 -21.79 -24.63
CA VAL A 135 15.68 -22.85 -25.63
C VAL A 135 14.85 -22.36 -26.80
N THR A 136 15.34 -22.60 -28.02
CA THR A 136 14.68 -22.18 -29.25
C THR A 136 14.14 -23.39 -30.00
N PHE A 137 12.83 -23.41 -30.22
CA PHE A 137 12.14 -24.45 -30.99
C PHE A 137 11.76 -23.92 -32.37
N ASN A 138 12.12 -24.65 -33.42
CA ASN A 138 11.71 -24.38 -34.78
C ASN A 138 10.59 -25.35 -35.17
N VAL A 139 9.37 -24.83 -35.27
CA VAL A 139 8.16 -25.61 -35.56
C VAL A 139 7.66 -25.22 -36.95
N SER A 140 7.89 -26.09 -37.94
CA SER A 140 7.50 -25.88 -39.33
C SER A 140 7.96 -24.53 -39.93
N GLY A 141 9.13 -24.04 -39.52
CA GLY A 141 9.71 -22.77 -39.99
C GLY A 141 9.44 -21.57 -39.08
N LYS A 142 8.59 -21.72 -38.05
CA LYS A 142 8.30 -20.68 -37.06
C LYS A 142 9.12 -20.90 -35.79
N ILE A 143 9.88 -19.88 -35.40
CA ILE A 143 10.80 -19.94 -34.27
C ILE A 143 10.10 -19.48 -32.99
N TYR A 144 10.20 -20.29 -31.94
CA TYR A 144 9.67 -20.02 -30.61
C TYR A 144 10.78 -20.13 -29.57
N THR A 145 11.07 -19.03 -28.88
CA THR A 145 12.05 -19.01 -27.78
C THR A 145 11.35 -19.07 -26.43
N VAL A 146 11.77 -19.99 -25.56
CA VAL A 146 11.19 -20.18 -24.23
C VAL A 146 12.25 -20.40 -23.17
N LEU A 147 11.92 -20.08 -21.92
CA LEU A 147 12.78 -20.34 -20.77
C LEU A 147 12.73 -21.82 -20.39
N ARG A 148 13.89 -22.47 -20.21
CA ARG A 148 13.95 -23.84 -19.69
C ARG A 148 13.32 -23.93 -18.30
N GLU A 149 13.66 -22.97 -17.44
CA GLU A 149 13.06 -22.78 -16.11
C GLU A 149 12.47 -21.36 -16.01
N PRO A 150 11.20 -21.20 -15.56
CA PRO A 150 10.30 -22.21 -15.04
C PRO A 150 9.47 -22.96 -16.09
N THR A 151 9.39 -22.49 -17.34
CA THR A 151 8.37 -22.93 -18.32
C THR A 151 8.36 -24.44 -18.59
N LEU A 152 9.50 -25.03 -18.96
CA LEU A 152 9.55 -26.46 -19.30
C LEU A 152 9.62 -27.35 -18.05
N SER A 153 10.20 -26.83 -16.96
CA SER A 153 10.31 -27.54 -15.68
C SER A 153 8.97 -27.88 -15.02
N LEU A 154 7.89 -27.16 -15.37
CA LEU A 154 6.55 -27.40 -14.83
C LEU A 154 5.94 -28.73 -15.30
N HIS A 155 6.40 -29.27 -16.43
CA HIS A 155 5.91 -30.50 -17.04
C HIS A 155 7.11 -31.41 -17.40
N PRO A 156 7.75 -32.06 -16.40
CA PRO A 156 8.97 -32.83 -16.61
C PRO A 156 8.80 -34.01 -17.58
N ASN A 157 7.57 -34.51 -17.72
CA ASN A 157 7.24 -35.63 -18.60
C ASN A 157 6.84 -35.18 -20.02
N SER A 158 6.85 -33.88 -20.32
CA SER A 158 6.48 -33.41 -21.66
C SER A 158 7.58 -33.69 -22.67
N LEU A 159 7.17 -33.95 -23.91
CA LEU A 159 8.10 -34.17 -25.01
C LEU A 159 9.02 -32.96 -25.22
N LEU A 160 8.51 -31.73 -25.03
CA LEU A 160 9.31 -30.51 -25.18
C LEU A 160 10.43 -30.41 -24.15
N LYS A 161 10.17 -30.82 -22.90
CA LYS A 161 11.20 -30.85 -21.86
C LYS A 161 12.26 -31.91 -22.17
N GLN A 162 11.84 -33.10 -22.60
CA GLN A 162 12.76 -34.17 -23.01
C GLN A 162 13.67 -33.74 -24.17
N LEU A 163 13.09 -33.15 -25.23
CA LEU A 163 13.86 -32.63 -26.37
C LEU A 163 14.83 -31.53 -25.96
N ALA A 164 14.41 -30.61 -25.09
CA ALA A 164 15.27 -29.56 -24.57
C ALA A 164 16.46 -30.13 -23.79
N ASP A 165 16.24 -31.16 -22.97
CA ASP A 165 17.27 -31.78 -22.15
C ASP A 165 18.24 -32.64 -22.96
N GLU A 166 17.75 -33.34 -23.99
CA GLU A 166 18.58 -34.13 -24.91
C GLU A 166 19.49 -33.25 -25.77
N LYS A 167 18.98 -32.09 -26.21
CA LYS A 167 19.66 -31.18 -27.17
C LYS A 167 20.17 -29.90 -26.52
N GLN A 168 20.73 -29.98 -25.32
CA GLN A 168 21.17 -28.81 -24.55
C GLN A 168 22.19 -27.91 -25.29
N ASN A 169 22.98 -28.47 -26.21
CA ASN A 169 24.02 -27.75 -26.96
C ASN A 169 23.56 -27.25 -28.34
N GLU A 170 22.35 -27.57 -28.79
CA GLU A 170 21.84 -27.12 -30.08
C GLU A 170 21.23 -25.72 -29.97
N LYS A 171 21.55 -24.84 -30.92
CA LYS A 171 20.99 -23.49 -30.97
C LYS A 171 19.48 -23.50 -31.24
N GLU A 172 19.02 -24.45 -32.07
CA GLU A 172 17.64 -24.54 -32.52
C GLU A 172 17.21 -26.02 -32.58
N ILE A 173 16.11 -26.34 -31.92
CA ILE A 173 15.52 -27.69 -31.87
C ILE A 173 14.37 -27.75 -32.86
N PHE A 174 14.50 -28.59 -33.89
CA PHE A 174 13.43 -28.81 -34.87
C PHE A 174 12.36 -29.75 -34.34
N VAL A 175 11.11 -29.30 -34.36
CA VAL A 175 9.96 -30.10 -33.96
C VAL A 175 9.15 -30.42 -35.20
N GLU A 176 9.31 -31.63 -35.71
CA GLU A 176 8.62 -32.09 -36.91
C GLU A 176 7.24 -32.67 -36.62
N GLY A 177 6.33 -32.49 -37.56
CA GLY A 177 5.06 -33.19 -37.62
C GLY A 177 3.87 -32.46 -36.98
N MET A 178 4.01 -31.23 -36.50
CA MET A 178 2.83 -30.39 -36.24
C MET A 178 2.20 -30.00 -37.59
N GLY A 179 0.94 -30.40 -37.78
CA GLY A 179 0.20 -30.07 -39.00
C GLY A 179 -0.08 -28.58 -39.13
N ASP A 180 -0.20 -27.86 -38.00
CA ASP A 180 -0.46 -26.43 -37.95
C ASP A 180 0.45 -25.75 -36.91
N GLN A 181 1.26 -24.81 -37.38
CA GLN A 181 2.22 -24.04 -36.58
C GLN A 181 1.55 -23.11 -35.55
N ASP A 182 0.30 -22.70 -35.78
CA ASP A 182 -0.40 -21.76 -34.90
C ASP A 182 -0.99 -22.45 -33.67
N LEU A 183 -1.17 -23.77 -33.73
CA LEU A 183 -1.57 -24.57 -32.57
C LEU A 183 -0.48 -24.66 -31.51
N PHE A 184 0.80 -24.55 -31.90
CA PHE A 184 1.93 -24.65 -30.98
C PHE A 184 1.91 -23.56 -29.90
N LYS A 185 1.36 -22.39 -30.22
CA LYS A 185 1.20 -21.29 -29.26
C LYS A 185 0.41 -21.75 -28.02
N TYR A 186 -0.67 -22.51 -28.20
CA TYR A 186 -1.49 -23.00 -27.10
C TYR A 186 -0.77 -24.06 -26.26
N VAL A 187 0.09 -24.87 -26.88
CA VAL A 187 0.96 -25.83 -26.18
C VAL A 187 1.95 -25.11 -25.27
N LEU A 188 2.53 -24.01 -25.74
CA LEU A 188 3.44 -23.18 -24.93
C LEU A 188 2.71 -22.41 -23.83
N GLU A 189 1.52 -21.86 -24.10
CA GLU A 189 0.69 -21.22 -23.07
C GLU A 189 0.34 -22.19 -21.95
N TYR A 190 0.01 -23.44 -22.28
CA TYR A 190 -0.21 -24.47 -21.26
C TYR A 190 1.04 -24.73 -20.42
N HIS A 191 2.23 -24.79 -21.02
CA HIS A 191 3.47 -24.96 -20.25
C HIS A 191 3.75 -23.77 -19.30
N ARG A 192 3.34 -22.55 -19.65
CA ARG A 192 3.57 -21.35 -18.83
C ARG A 192 2.62 -21.28 -17.64
N ASP A 193 1.32 -21.40 -17.92
CA ASP A 193 0.28 -21.05 -16.95
C ASP A 193 -0.56 -22.25 -16.48
N ARG A 194 -0.28 -23.45 -17.00
CA ARG A 194 -1.13 -24.66 -16.87
C ARG A 194 -2.57 -24.43 -17.32
N LYS A 195 -2.77 -23.45 -18.20
CA LYS A 195 -4.08 -23.02 -18.69
C LYS A 195 -3.99 -22.71 -20.17
N VAL A 196 -5.03 -23.10 -20.91
CA VAL A 196 -5.20 -22.71 -22.30
C VAL A 196 -6.38 -21.75 -22.38
N ILE A 197 -6.14 -20.54 -22.90
CA ILE A 197 -7.18 -19.54 -23.10
C ILE A 197 -7.52 -19.50 -24.58
N LEU A 198 -8.61 -20.14 -24.95
CA LEU A 198 -9.12 -20.10 -26.31
C LEU A 198 -10.09 -18.91 -26.48
N PRO A 199 -10.03 -18.17 -27.60
CA PRO A 199 -11.04 -17.17 -27.93
C PRO A 199 -12.45 -17.80 -27.99
N PRO A 200 -13.52 -17.08 -27.62
CA PRO A 200 -14.87 -17.64 -27.63
C PRO A 200 -15.40 -17.91 -29.05
N THR A 201 -14.74 -17.38 -30.08
CA THR A 201 -15.13 -17.50 -31.50
C THR A 201 -14.54 -18.73 -32.19
N VAL A 202 -13.77 -19.58 -31.49
CA VAL A 202 -13.11 -20.72 -32.12
C VAL A 202 -14.10 -21.85 -32.45
N SER A 203 -13.87 -22.53 -33.56
CA SER A 203 -14.64 -23.72 -33.94
C SER A 203 -14.35 -24.89 -33.01
N LYS A 204 -15.30 -25.82 -32.88
CA LYS A 204 -15.10 -27.07 -32.11
C LYS A 204 -13.92 -27.88 -32.65
N GLU A 205 -13.71 -27.85 -33.96
CA GLU A 205 -12.60 -28.51 -34.65
C GLU A 205 -11.24 -27.99 -34.16
N LEU A 206 -11.10 -26.67 -33.96
CA LEU A 206 -9.86 -26.10 -33.42
C LEU A 206 -9.63 -26.55 -31.98
N ILE A 207 -10.68 -26.61 -31.16
CA ILE A 207 -10.57 -27.09 -29.77
C ILE A 207 -10.07 -28.54 -29.76
N GLU A 208 -10.66 -29.41 -30.58
CA GLU A 208 -10.23 -30.81 -30.70
C GLU A 208 -8.79 -30.94 -31.23
N ALA A 209 -8.40 -30.08 -32.18
CA ALA A 209 -7.03 -30.04 -32.69
C ALA A 209 -6.03 -29.64 -31.60
N VAL A 210 -6.35 -28.60 -30.80
CA VAL A 210 -5.52 -28.18 -29.65
C VAL A 210 -5.39 -29.30 -28.63
N LEU A 211 -6.49 -29.97 -28.27
CA LEU A 211 -6.47 -31.09 -27.32
C LEU A 211 -5.62 -32.27 -27.84
N ARG A 212 -5.73 -32.57 -29.13
CA ARG A 212 -4.95 -33.62 -29.80
C ARG A 212 -3.45 -33.30 -29.75
N GLU A 213 -3.07 -32.06 -30.06
CA GLU A 213 -1.67 -31.64 -30.01
C GLU A 213 -1.15 -31.64 -28.57
N LEU A 214 -1.89 -31.13 -27.58
CA LEU A 214 -1.47 -31.18 -26.17
C LEU A 214 -1.19 -32.63 -25.72
N ASN A 215 -2.09 -33.56 -26.05
CA ASN A 215 -1.90 -34.98 -25.74
C ASN A 215 -0.66 -35.57 -26.45
N ARG A 216 -0.42 -35.18 -27.71
CA ARG A 216 0.77 -35.59 -28.47
C ARG A 216 2.08 -35.17 -27.79
N PHE A 217 2.11 -34.00 -27.15
CA PHE A 217 3.27 -33.53 -26.39
C PHE A 217 3.36 -34.13 -24.97
N GLY A 218 2.50 -35.09 -24.62
CA GLY A 218 2.48 -35.74 -23.32
C GLY A 218 1.86 -34.87 -22.22
N LEU A 219 1.04 -33.88 -22.58
CA LEU A 219 0.35 -33.03 -21.62
C LEU A 219 -1.03 -33.61 -21.32
N ASP A 220 -1.15 -34.28 -20.19
CA ASP A 220 -2.41 -34.85 -19.74
C ASP A 220 -3.29 -33.79 -19.05
N ILE A 221 -4.18 -33.19 -19.83
CA ILE A 221 -5.16 -32.21 -19.36
C ILE A 221 -6.22 -32.87 -18.45
N GLU A 222 -6.47 -34.18 -18.61
CA GLU A 222 -7.54 -34.86 -17.87
C GLU A 222 -7.20 -35.01 -16.40
N SER A 223 -5.94 -35.34 -16.11
CA SER A 223 -5.39 -35.35 -14.75
C SER A 223 -5.52 -33.97 -14.06
N ASP A 224 -5.44 -32.89 -14.84
CA ASP A 224 -5.49 -31.50 -14.38
C ASP A 224 -6.90 -30.91 -14.27
N LYS A 225 -7.96 -31.64 -14.65
CA LYS A 225 -9.37 -31.21 -14.51
C LYS A 225 -9.72 -30.86 -13.06
N ARG A 226 -9.01 -31.42 -12.07
CA ARG A 226 -9.17 -31.09 -10.64
C ARG A 226 -8.74 -29.67 -10.28
N LEU A 227 -7.95 -29.01 -11.13
CA LEU A 227 -7.40 -27.67 -10.90
C LEU A 227 -8.11 -26.56 -11.68
N GLY A 228 -9.15 -26.88 -12.46
CA GLY A 228 -9.86 -25.89 -13.27
C GLY A 228 -9.03 -25.35 -14.44
N CYS A 229 -8.10 -26.15 -14.98
CA CYS A 229 -7.11 -25.74 -15.97
C CYS A 229 -7.67 -25.39 -17.36
N VAL A 230 -8.90 -25.82 -17.68
CA VAL A 230 -9.56 -25.44 -18.94
C VAL A 230 -10.67 -24.44 -18.65
N VAL A 231 -10.35 -23.16 -18.75
CA VAL A 231 -11.33 -22.08 -18.60
C VAL A 231 -11.93 -21.76 -19.97
N PHE A 232 -13.00 -22.47 -20.33
CA PHE A 232 -13.86 -22.03 -21.42
C PHE A 232 -14.61 -20.78 -20.95
N ARG A 233 -14.15 -19.59 -21.35
CA ARG A 233 -14.92 -18.37 -21.10
C ARG A 233 -16.19 -18.40 -21.96
N ASN A 234 -17.32 -18.74 -21.34
CA ASN A 234 -18.67 -18.49 -21.83
C ASN A 234 -19.09 -19.16 -23.17
N MET A 235 -18.81 -20.45 -23.36
CA MET A 235 -19.60 -21.21 -24.33
C MET A 235 -20.89 -21.70 -23.68
N LYS A 236 -22.01 -20.99 -23.89
CA LYS A 236 -23.33 -21.62 -23.85
C LYS A 236 -23.38 -22.57 -25.04
N ILE A 237 -23.30 -23.87 -24.79
CA ILE A 237 -23.62 -24.86 -25.81
C ILE A 237 -25.12 -24.71 -26.08
N VAL A 238 -25.46 -24.09 -27.21
CA VAL A 238 -26.82 -24.06 -27.77
C VAL A 238 -26.97 -25.23 -28.72
#